data_AF-A0A1G2PG00-F1
#
_entry.id   AF-A0A1G2PG00-F1
#
_cell.length_a   1.000
_cell.length_b   1.000
_cell.length_c   1.000
_cell.angle_alpha   90.00
_cell.angle_beta   90.00
_cell.angle_gamma   90.00
#
_symmetry.space_group_name_H-M   'P 1'
#
loop_
_entity.id
_entity.type
_entity.pdbx_description
1 polymer ?
#
loop_
_entity_poly.entity_id
_entity_poly.type
_entity_poly.pdbx_seq_one_letter_code
_entity_poly.pdbx_strand_id
1 'polypeptide(L)'
;MAIIRNKFKYGLLAAALLLMPMHLGLAVSYTYNSAQADGDLIKFAASNNVYIVKIYGGKRFKRLILNPAIFNQYDHLRWENIQLVSQDVFDSYITSNLVRLDNDTRVWKLYPNGDTGNKRWVQSAQQLASLNCDSDAIYVINIFEFNSYVSDSGILDQCPSAMNSGATNSQGIVLDSSSANGESSGTVSAGNFNFNDQPFWGEYYDIPPGASFPPQFHVSWHLARVDQEINFDWGLNAPLAGVGADNFAVRWSKSIYFPAGTYTFSFTGKDGFRVWTGDKLIIDKWLDQAESTYSADFVSSGSISPIKIEYYNHIGQAKAKLSVTKR
;
A
#
# COMPACT_ATOMS: atom_id res chain seq x y z
N MET A 1 -62.80 46.61 -36.69
CA MET A 1 -61.46 46.01 -36.84
C MET A 1 -60.75 46.18 -35.49
N ALA A 2 -60.44 45.08 -34.81
CA ALA A 2 -59.82 45.04 -33.48
C ALA A 2 -58.48 45.81 -33.48
N ILE A 3 -58.01 46.38 -32.37
CA ILE A 3 -57.18 45.66 -31.38
C ILE A 3 -57.16 46.40 -30.04
N ILE A 4 -57.21 45.60 -28.98
CA ILE A 4 -57.22 45.90 -27.54
C ILE A 4 -55.77 45.91 -27.01
N ARG A 5 -55.47 46.77 -26.02
CA ARG A 5 -54.80 46.47 -24.70
C ARG A 5 -54.05 47.71 -24.20
N ASN A 6 -54.56 48.43 -23.19
CA ASN A 6 -54.60 48.18 -21.74
C ASN A 6 -53.33 48.70 -21.01
N LYS A 7 -53.60 49.52 -19.99
CA LYS A 7 -52.69 50.35 -19.17
C LYS A 7 -51.73 49.52 -18.33
N PHE A 8 -50.60 50.08 -17.88
CA PHE A 8 -50.20 50.12 -16.45
C PHE A 8 -48.99 51.05 -16.23
N LYS A 9 -49.06 51.85 -15.15
CA LYS A 9 -48.04 52.77 -14.64
C LYS A 9 -46.99 51.97 -13.85
N TYR A 10 -45.70 52.31 -13.95
CA TYR A 10 -44.68 51.86 -13.01
C TYR A 10 -44.00 53.06 -12.34
N GLY A 11 -44.08 53.07 -11.01
CA GLY A 11 -43.43 54.02 -10.12
C GLY A 11 -42.00 53.60 -9.75
N LEU A 12 -41.28 54.57 -9.18
CA LEU A 12 -39.92 54.48 -8.65
C LEU A 12 -39.70 53.27 -7.73
N LEU A 13 -38.55 52.61 -7.87
CA LEU A 13 -37.93 51.79 -6.83
C LEU A 13 -36.47 52.24 -6.68
N ALA A 14 -36.18 52.84 -5.53
CA ALA A 14 -34.83 53.19 -5.09
C ALA A 14 -34.10 51.90 -4.66
N ALA A 15 -32.91 51.65 -5.21
CA ALA A 15 -32.06 50.55 -4.80
C ALA A 15 -31.28 50.95 -3.53
N ALA A 16 -31.59 50.32 -2.40
CA ALA A 16 -30.79 50.39 -1.19
C ALA A 16 -29.52 49.54 -1.38
N LEU A 17 -28.36 50.20 -1.47
CA LEU A 17 -27.06 49.55 -1.51
C LEU A 17 -26.73 49.02 -0.10
N LEU A 18 -26.95 47.73 0.14
CA LEU A 18 -26.54 47.04 1.36
C LEU A 18 -25.00 46.95 1.42
N LEU A 19 -24.38 47.81 2.22
CA LEU A 19 -22.98 47.67 2.64
C LEU A 19 -22.84 46.41 3.49
N MET A 20 -22.34 45.32 2.90
CA MET A 20 -21.90 44.16 3.68
C MET A 20 -20.60 44.50 4.43
N PRO A 21 -20.49 44.16 5.72
CA PRO A 21 -19.26 44.39 6.47
C PRO A 21 -18.14 43.49 5.91
N MET A 22 -17.14 44.10 5.27
CA MET A 22 -15.87 43.45 4.96
C MET A 22 -15.27 42.95 6.28
N HIS A 23 -15.37 41.65 6.52
CA HIS A 23 -14.56 41.00 7.54
C HIS A 23 -13.12 41.09 7.05
N LEU A 24 -12.30 41.89 7.73
CA LEU A 24 -10.84 41.78 7.65
C LEU A 24 -10.45 40.42 8.24
N GLY A 25 -10.60 39.36 7.44
CA GLY A 25 -9.94 38.10 7.73
C GLY A 25 -8.44 38.32 7.56
N LEU A 26 -7.67 38.14 8.63
CA LEU A 26 -6.21 38.03 8.54
C LEU A 26 -5.89 36.92 7.52
N ALA A 27 -5.40 37.30 6.35
CA ALA A 27 -4.90 36.36 5.38
C ALA A 27 -3.58 35.79 5.91
N VAL A 28 -3.63 34.62 6.55
CA VAL A 28 -2.44 33.86 6.88
C VAL A 28 -1.89 33.30 5.57
N SER A 29 -0.76 33.83 5.11
CA SER A 29 -0.05 33.28 3.95
C SER A 29 0.75 32.05 4.39
N TYR A 30 0.48 30.91 3.77
CA TYR A 30 1.25 29.69 3.96
C TYR A 30 2.24 29.53 2.81
N THR A 31 3.45 29.07 3.13
CA THR A 31 4.38 28.58 2.11
C THR A 31 4.17 27.07 1.98
N TYR A 32 3.87 26.61 0.77
CA TYR A 32 3.59 25.19 0.50
C TYR A 32 4.75 24.54 -0.25
N ASN A 33 5.05 23.29 0.07
CA ASN A 33 5.99 22.49 -0.73
C ASN A 33 5.26 21.85 -1.92
N SER A 34 5.80 22.01 -3.13
CA SER A 34 5.22 21.50 -4.38
C SER A 34 5.80 20.15 -4.84
N ALA A 35 6.88 19.66 -4.21
CA ALA A 35 7.51 18.40 -4.56
C ALA A 35 7.56 17.48 -3.34
N GLN A 36 6.84 16.36 -3.43
CA GLN A 36 6.84 15.31 -2.41
C GLN A 36 7.52 14.06 -2.97
N ALA A 37 8.39 13.46 -2.17
CA ALA A 37 8.98 12.15 -2.40
C ALA A 37 8.14 11.03 -1.77
N ASP A 38 8.45 9.78 -2.12
CA ASP A 38 7.95 8.61 -1.42
C ASP A 38 8.40 8.64 0.06
N GLY A 39 7.48 8.33 0.98
CA GLY A 39 7.74 8.37 2.42
C GLY A 39 7.62 9.75 3.08
N ASP A 40 7.42 10.83 2.31
CA ASP A 40 7.22 12.17 2.88
C ASP A 40 5.98 12.24 3.80
N LEU A 41 6.07 13.08 4.82
CA LEU A 41 4.95 13.39 5.70
C LEU A 41 4.26 14.66 5.24
N ILE A 42 2.95 14.61 5.03
CA ILE A 42 2.17 15.76 4.58
C ILE A 42 0.98 16.04 5.50
N LYS A 43 0.63 17.33 5.58
CA LYS A 43 -0.66 17.82 6.10
C LYS A 43 -1.12 19.02 5.29
N PHE A 44 -2.39 19.38 5.40
CA PHE A 44 -2.93 20.64 4.89
C PHE A 44 -3.39 21.53 6.04
N ALA A 45 -3.47 22.85 5.80
CA ALA A 45 -3.59 23.85 6.86
C ALA A 45 -4.83 23.69 7.76
N ALA A 46 -5.94 23.20 7.21
CA ALA A 46 -7.19 23.03 7.95
C ALA A 46 -7.29 21.70 8.74
N SER A 47 -6.24 20.88 8.74
CA SER A 47 -6.23 19.57 9.41
C SER A 47 -5.05 19.39 10.37
N ASN A 48 -5.33 18.69 11.47
CA ASN A 48 -4.30 18.24 12.42
C ASN A 48 -3.80 16.83 12.10
N ASN A 49 -4.44 16.13 11.16
CA ASN A 49 -4.04 14.80 10.76
C ASN A 49 -2.79 14.84 9.88
N VAL A 50 -1.89 13.89 10.13
CA VAL A 50 -0.64 13.72 9.37
C VAL A 50 -0.76 12.47 8.53
N TYR A 51 -0.29 12.56 7.28
CA TYR A 51 -0.33 11.45 6.33
C TYR A 51 1.07 11.13 5.84
N ILE A 52 1.36 9.85 5.66
CA ILE A 52 2.55 9.38 4.95
C ILE A 52 2.24 9.20 3.47
N VAL A 53 3.14 9.68 2.61
CA VAL A 53 3.04 9.59 1.16
C VAL A 53 3.60 8.27 0.66
N LYS A 54 2.94 7.71 -0.36
CA LYS A 54 3.47 6.64 -1.19
C LYS A 54 3.37 7.00 -2.67
N ILE A 55 4.45 6.85 -3.42
CA ILE A 55 4.50 7.08 -4.87
C ILE A 55 4.95 5.79 -5.55
N TYR A 56 4.12 5.25 -6.43
CA TYR A 56 4.41 3.99 -7.10
C TYR A 56 3.86 3.98 -8.53
N GLY A 57 4.70 3.67 -9.52
CA GLY A 57 4.27 3.57 -10.92
C GLY A 57 3.60 4.84 -11.47
N GLY A 58 3.99 6.02 -10.97
CA GLY A 58 3.35 7.31 -11.29
C GLY A 58 2.05 7.60 -10.50
N LYS A 59 1.52 6.62 -9.76
CA LYS A 59 0.39 6.79 -8.84
C LYS A 59 0.86 7.43 -7.54
N ARG A 60 -0.03 8.18 -6.89
CA ARG A 60 0.24 8.93 -5.66
C ARG A 60 -0.82 8.59 -4.62
N PHE A 61 -0.39 8.03 -3.50
CA PHE A 61 -1.24 7.64 -2.38
C PHE A 61 -0.83 8.38 -1.10
N LYS A 62 -1.77 8.54 -0.18
CA LYS A 62 -1.51 9.04 1.17
C LYS A 62 -2.23 8.16 2.19
N ARG A 63 -1.63 7.91 3.35
CA ARG A 63 -2.26 7.14 4.43
C ARG A 63 -2.20 7.92 5.73
N LEU A 64 -3.32 7.95 6.46
CA LEU A 64 -3.39 8.57 7.78
C LEU A 64 -2.48 7.83 8.76
N ILE A 65 -1.65 8.57 9.51
CA ILE A 65 -1.02 8.10 10.74
C ILE A 65 -2.03 8.33 11.86
N LEU A 66 -2.59 7.26 12.42
CA LEU A 66 -3.82 7.32 13.23
C LEU A 66 -3.70 8.22 14.45
N ASN A 67 -2.58 8.14 15.16
CA ASN A 67 -2.36 8.89 16.39
C ASN A 67 -0.86 9.18 16.61
N PRO A 68 -0.51 10.14 17.49
CA PRO A 68 0.87 10.50 17.77
C PRO A 68 1.74 9.37 18.33
N ALA A 69 1.17 8.36 18.99
CA ALA A 69 1.95 7.27 19.58
C ALA A 69 2.58 6.38 18.51
N ILE A 70 1.88 6.19 17.37
CA ILE A 70 2.41 5.50 16.18
C ILE A 70 3.65 6.21 15.65
N PHE A 71 3.64 7.54 15.68
CA PHE A 71 4.76 8.36 15.21
C PHE A 71 6.09 7.98 15.88
N ASN A 72 6.04 7.64 17.17
CA ASN A 72 7.21 7.25 17.95
C ASN A 72 7.66 5.80 17.72
N GLN A 73 6.94 5.02 16.91
CA GLN A 73 7.29 3.61 16.62
C GLN A 73 8.15 3.44 15.38
N TYR A 74 8.46 4.53 14.68
CA TYR A 74 9.16 4.49 13.42
C TYR A 74 10.31 5.52 13.43
N ASP A 75 11.52 5.05 13.13
CA ASP A 75 12.72 5.90 13.16
C ASP A 75 12.75 6.98 12.07
N HIS A 76 11.90 6.90 11.05
CA HIS A 76 11.83 7.89 9.99
C HIS A 76 10.70 8.91 10.18
N LEU A 77 9.76 8.66 11.09
CA LEU A 77 8.68 9.59 11.36
C LEU A 77 9.20 10.68 12.30
N ARG A 78 9.29 11.91 11.79
CA ARG A 78 9.84 13.08 12.50
C ARG A 78 8.92 14.27 12.31
N TRP A 79 8.48 14.90 13.41
CA TRP A 79 7.44 15.94 13.37
C TRP A 79 7.92 17.15 12.57
N GLU A 80 9.22 17.41 12.63
CA GLU A 80 9.95 18.41 11.86
C GLU A 80 9.97 18.15 10.35
N ASN A 81 9.74 16.90 9.90
CA ASN A 81 9.70 16.54 8.49
C ASN A 81 8.29 16.67 7.87
N ILE A 82 7.29 17.10 8.65
CA ILE A 82 5.93 17.27 8.16
C ILE A 82 5.87 18.49 7.24
N GLN A 83 5.58 18.23 5.97
CA GLN A 83 5.39 19.24 4.96
C GLN A 83 3.95 19.75 4.96
N LEU A 84 3.80 21.07 4.97
CA LEU A 84 2.52 21.71 4.70
C LEU A 84 2.32 21.79 3.17
N VAL A 85 1.22 21.21 2.69
CA VAL A 85 0.83 21.24 1.28
C VAL A 85 -0.51 21.96 1.09
N SER A 86 -0.77 22.47 -0.11
CA SER A 86 -2.08 23.04 -0.43
C SER A 86 -3.14 21.94 -0.43
N GLN A 87 -4.41 22.32 -0.30
CA GLN A 87 -5.51 21.36 -0.36
C GLN A 87 -5.57 20.64 -1.72
N ASP A 88 -5.34 21.35 -2.83
CA ASP A 88 -5.31 20.73 -4.16
C ASP A 88 -4.19 19.69 -4.31
N VAL A 89 -2.99 20.00 -3.78
CA VAL A 89 -1.89 19.03 -3.77
C VAL A 89 -2.26 17.85 -2.89
N PHE A 90 -2.82 18.09 -1.70
CA PHE A 90 -3.27 17.02 -0.82
C PHE A 90 -4.30 16.12 -1.50
N ASP A 91 -5.34 16.68 -2.12
CA ASP A 91 -6.44 15.97 -2.77
C ASP A 91 -6.03 15.27 -4.08
N SER A 92 -4.88 15.62 -4.66
CA SER A 92 -4.29 14.89 -5.79
C SER A 92 -3.80 13.47 -5.40
N TYR A 93 -3.62 13.19 -4.11
CA TYR A 93 -3.27 11.87 -3.59
C TYR A 93 -4.52 11.07 -3.26
N ILE A 94 -4.55 9.82 -3.72
CA ILE A 94 -5.57 8.84 -3.33
C ILE A 94 -5.37 8.47 -1.86
N THR A 95 -6.39 8.63 -1.02
CA THR A 95 -6.32 8.13 0.35
C THR A 95 -6.32 6.61 0.35
N SER A 96 -5.28 6.01 0.91
CA SER A 96 -5.24 4.58 1.16
C SER A 96 -5.69 4.25 2.58
N ASN A 97 -6.55 3.25 2.66
CA ASN A 97 -6.97 2.60 3.88
C ASN A 97 -6.52 1.14 3.93
N LEU A 98 -5.53 0.74 3.11
CA LEU A 98 -5.11 -0.65 3.00
C LEU A 98 -3.76 -0.86 3.64
N VAL A 99 -3.67 -1.90 4.47
CA VAL A 99 -2.42 -2.26 5.13
C VAL A 99 -2.16 -3.76 5.15
N ARG A 100 -0.90 -4.14 5.30
CA ARG A 100 -0.46 -5.45 5.77
C ARG A 100 0.32 -5.24 7.07
N LEU A 101 0.17 -6.18 8.00
CA LEU A 101 1.10 -6.27 9.12
C LEU A 101 2.46 -6.72 8.57
N ASP A 102 3.56 -6.14 9.07
CA ASP A 102 4.90 -6.60 8.73
C ASP A 102 5.02 -8.12 8.94
N ASN A 103 5.63 -8.81 7.96
CA ASN A 103 5.76 -10.27 7.93
C ASN A 103 4.40 -11.02 7.89
N ASP A 104 3.29 -10.36 7.58
CA ASP A 104 1.98 -10.96 7.33
C ASP A 104 1.55 -10.74 5.87
N THR A 105 0.99 -11.79 5.26
CA THR A 105 0.53 -11.67 3.88
C THR A 105 -0.88 -11.13 3.74
N ARG A 106 -1.66 -11.09 4.81
CA ARG A 106 -3.07 -10.67 4.82
C ARG A 106 -3.19 -9.17 4.67
N VAL A 107 -4.12 -8.76 3.81
CA VAL A 107 -4.47 -7.35 3.60
C VAL A 107 -5.65 -6.99 4.49
N TRP A 108 -5.57 -5.84 5.14
CA TRP A 108 -6.60 -5.31 6.01
C TRP A 108 -7.02 -3.93 5.53
N LYS A 109 -8.33 -3.67 5.56
CA LYS A 109 -8.88 -2.34 5.34
C LYS A 109 -9.12 -1.64 6.68
N LEU A 110 -8.67 -0.40 6.78
CA LEU A 110 -8.70 0.43 7.96
C LEU A 110 -9.88 1.41 7.94
N TYR A 111 -10.49 1.58 9.11
CA TYR A 111 -11.62 2.47 9.35
C TYR A 111 -11.29 3.42 10.50
N PRO A 112 -10.53 4.50 10.24
CA PRO A 112 -10.23 5.51 11.25
C PRO A 112 -11.48 6.22 11.75
N ASN A 113 -11.50 6.53 13.05
CA ASN A 113 -12.51 7.32 13.74
C ASN A 113 -11.81 8.17 14.82
N GLY A 114 -11.35 9.36 14.43
CA GLY A 114 -10.42 10.16 15.23
C GLY A 114 -9.09 9.43 15.41
N ASP A 115 -8.60 9.39 16.65
CA ASP A 115 -7.31 8.76 17.02
C ASP A 115 -7.41 7.24 17.26
N THR A 116 -8.57 6.66 16.98
CA THR A 116 -8.88 5.22 17.10
C THR A 116 -9.43 4.69 15.79
N GLY A 117 -9.60 3.38 15.64
CA GLY A 117 -10.27 2.85 14.46
C GLY A 117 -10.43 1.34 14.46
N ASN A 118 -11.07 0.85 13.39
CA ASN A 118 -11.24 -0.58 13.15
C ASN A 118 -10.38 -1.07 12.00
N LYS A 119 -10.12 -2.38 11.97
CA LYS A 119 -9.53 -3.08 10.82
C LYS A 119 -10.35 -4.30 10.45
N ARG A 120 -10.53 -4.51 9.14
CA ARG A 120 -11.30 -5.62 8.56
C ARG A 120 -10.44 -6.39 7.58
N TRP A 121 -10.47 -7.71 7.67
CA TRP A 121 -9.68 -8.56 6.79
C TRP A 121 -10.27 -8.55 5.37
N VAL A 122 -9.45 -8.21 4.38
CA VAL A 122 -9.75 -8.44 2.97
C VAL A 122 -9.29 -9.86 2.62
N GLN A 123 -10.26 -10.75 2.46
CA GLN A 123 -10.07 -12.19 2.45
C GLN A 123 -9.37 -12.70 1.19
N SER A 124 -9.47 -11.99 0.08
CA SER A 124 -8.89 -12.41 -1.20
C SER A 124 -8.57 -11.25 -2.14
N ALA A 125 -7.74 -11.52 -3.14
CA ALA A 125 -7.48 -10.58 -4.23
C ALA A 125 -8.76 -10.26 -5.04
N GLN A 126 -9.67 -11.24 -5.17
CA GLN A 126 -10.96 -11.04 -5.82
C GLN A 126 -11.86 -10.10 -5.02
N GLN A 127 -11.87 -10.23 -3.68
CA GLN A 127 -12.59 -9.29 -2.82
C GLN A 127 -11.98 -7.89 -2.94
N LEU A 128 -10.65 -7.77 -2.92
CA LEU A 128 -9.97 -6.50 -3.12
C LEU A 128 -10.37 -5.82 -4.45
N ALA A 129 -10.37 -6.58 -5.56
CA ALA A 129 -10.79 -6.08 -6.87
C ALA A 129 -12.27 -5.64 -6.88
N SER A 130 -13.17 -6.38 -6.20
CA SER A 130 -14.59 -6.03 -6.10
C SER A 130 -14.86 -4.73 -5.31
N LEU A 131 -13.91 -4.32 -4.47
CA LEU A 131 -13.94 -3.07 -3.70
C LEU A 131 -13.29 -1.91 -4.46
N ASN A 132 -12.94 -2.11 -5.74
CA ASN A 132 -12.23 -1.13 -6.57
C ASN A 132 -10.94 -0.61 -5.90
N CYS A 133 -10.28 -1.50 -5.15
CA CYS A 133 -9.08 -1.19 -4.41
C CYS A 133 -7.84 -1.46 -5.27
N ASP A 134 -6.95 -0.48 -5.33
CA ASP A 134 -5.65 -0.63 -5.95
C ASP A 134 -4.68 -1.35 -4.99
N SER A 135 -4.10 -2.48 -5.42
CA SER A 135 -3.09 -3.20 -4.64
C SER A 135 -1.85 -2.35 -4.37
N ASP A 136 -1.55 -1.38 -5.25
CA ASP A 136 -0.42 -0.47 -5.07
C ASP A 136 -0.66 0.54 -3.93
N ALA A 137 -1.89 0.65 -3.43
CA ALA A 137 -2.21 1.49 -2.28
C ALA A 137 -1.87 0.82 -0.94
N ILE A 138 -1.49 -0.46 -0.89
CA ILE A 138 -1.25 -1.18 0.37
C ILE A 138 0.03 -0.69 1.07
N TYR A 139 -0.06 -0.33 2.36
CA TYR A 139 1.11 0.00 3.20
C TYR A 139 1.48 -1.17 4.11
N VAL A 140 2.75 -1.33 4.44
CA VAL A 140 3.16 -2.22 5.53
C VAL A 140 3.24 -1.41 6.81
N ILE A 141 2.68 -1.96 7.89
CA ILE A 141 2.70 -1.34 9.21
C ILE A 141 3.21 -2.33 10.25
N ASN A 142 3.88 -1.83 11.29
CA ASN A 142 4.36 -2.67 12.38
C ASN A 142 3.21 -3.15 13.28
N ILE A 143 3.52 -4.06 14.21
CA ILE A 143 2.53 -4.65 15.11
C ILE A 143 1.89 -3.64 16.06
N PHE A 144 2.61 -2.60 16.49
CA PHE A 144 2.06 -1.57 17.37
C PHE A 144 0.95 -0.80 16.66
N GLU A 145 1.25 -0.29 15.46
CA GLU A 145 0.28 0.42 14.64
C GLU A 145 -0.88 -0.48 14.26
N PHE A 146 -0.60 -1.72 13.86
CA PHE A 146 -1.65 -2.69 13.55
C PHE A 146 -2.59 -2.91 14.74
N ASN A 147 -2.07 -3.01 15.97
CA ASN A 147 -2.85 -3.20 17.20
C ASN A 147 -3.55 -1.93 17.70
N SER A 148 -3.21 -0.76 17.16
CA SER A 148 -3.98 0.48 17.43
C SER A 148 -5.39 0.45 16.79
N TYR A 149 -5.62 -0.46 15.86
CA TYR A 149 -6.93 -0.72 15.25
C TYR A 149 -7.59 -1.97 15.84
N VAL A 150 -8.87 -1.86 16.19
CA VAL A 150 -9.68 -2.97 16.70
C VAL A 150 -10.21 -3.82 15.54
N SER A 151 -9.98 -5.13 15.57
CA SER A 151 -10.58 -6.04 14.59
C SER A 151 -12.09 -6.10 14.76
N ASP A 152 -12.85 -5.95 13.68
CA ASP A 152 -14.31 -6.15 13.67
C ASP A 152 -14.78 -6.89 12.40
N SER A 153 -16.07 -7.23 12.34
CA SER A 153 -16.70 -7.97 11.24
C SER A 153 -17.68 -7.13 10.41
N GLY A 154 -17.48 -5.81 10.37
CA GLY A 154 -18.35 -4.93 9.59
C GLY A 154 -18.19 -5.10 8.08
N ILE A 155 -18.98 -4.36 7.30
CA ILE A 155 -19.00 -4.45 5.84
C ILE A 155 -17.77 -3.76 5.24
N LEU A 156 -17.12 -4.38 4.26
CA LEU A 156 -16.09 -3.73 3.46
C LEU A 156 -16.75 -2.82 2.41
N ASP A 157 -16.46 -1.53 2.47
CA ASP A 157 -16.85 -0.51 1.49
C ASP A 157 -15.82 -0.36 0.36
N GLN A 158 -16.16 0.39 -0.68
CA GLN A 158 -15.26 0.66 -1.81
C GLN A 158 -14.02 1.46 -1.35
N CYS A 159 -12.86 1.24 -1.97
CA CYS A 159 -11.69 2.07 -1.71
C CYS A 159 -11.90 3.50 -2.26
N PRO A 160 -11.32 4.52 -1.60
CA PRO A 160 -11.34 5.87 -2.15
C PRO A 160 -10.73 5.88 -3.55
N SER A 161 -11.45 6.43 -4.52
CA SER A 161 -10.93 6.70 -5.86
C SER A 161 -10.33 8.09 -5.93
N ALA A 162 -9.45 8.33 -6.91
CA ALA A 162 -9.05 9.68 -7.32
C ALA A 162 -10.24 10.41 -7.97
N MET A 163 -11.29 10.71 -7.20
CA MET A 163 -12.36 11.70 -7.43
C MET A 163 -13.50 11.45 -6.43
N ASN A 164 -13.61 12.31 -5.41
CA ASN A 164 -14.81 13.14 -5.20
C ASN A 164 -14.62 14.10 -4.02
N SER A 165 -14.17 15.32 -4.35
CA SER A 165 -14.72 16.53 -3.76
C SER A 165 -16.23 16.57 -4.08
N GLY A 166 -17.09 16.33 -3.09
CA GLY A 166 -18.51 16.70 -3.14
C GLY A 166 -19.46 15.79 -3.91
N ALA A 167 -19.67 14.55 -3.46
CA ALA A 167 -20.89 13.79 -3.78
C ALA A 167 -21.33 12.93 -2.59
N THR A 168 -22.36 13.38 -1.87
CA THR A 168 -23.13 12.52 -0.97
C THR A 168 -23.92 11.52 -1.81
N ASN A 169 -23.55 10.24 -1.79
CA ASN A 169 -24.43 9.18 -2.25
C ASN A 169 -24.65 8.18 -1.12
N SER A 170 -25.79 8.35 -0.45
CA SER A 170 -26.45 7.33 0.36
C SER A 170 -26.87 6.17 -0.54
N GLN A 171 -26.05 5.12 -0.64
CA GLN A 171 -26.51 3.80 -1.04
C GLN A 171 -25.76 2.77 -0.19
N GLY A 172 -26.35 2.42 0.95
CA GLY A 172 -26.01 1.19 1.64
C GLY A 172 -26.40 0.03 0.73
N ILE A 173 -25.43 -0.70 0.22
CA ILE A 173 -25.69 -1.96 -0.48
C ILE A 173 -26.13 -2.96 0.58
N VAL A 174 -27.43 -3.24 0.61
CA VAL A 174 -28.00 -4.41 1.28
C VAL A 174 -27.59 -5.63 0.46
N LEU A 175 -26.79 -6.53 1.04
CA LEU A 175 -26.54 -7.84 0.45
C LEU A 175 -27.79 -8.70 0.66
N ASP A 176 -28.60 -8.84 -0.39
CA ASP A 176 -29.65 -9.87 -0.44
C ASP A 176 -28.98 -11.24 -0.64
N SER A 177 -29.06 -12.05 0.40
CA SER A 177 -28.76 -13.48 0.36
C SER A 177 -29.90 -14.25 -0.30
N SER A 178 -30.07 -14.15 -1.62
CA SER A 178 -30.90 -15.10 -2.37
C SER A 178 -30.62 -15.11 -3.88
N SER A 179 -29.73 -16.00 -4.32
CA SER A 179 -29.95 -16.85 -5.51
C SER A 179 -28.82 -17.85 -5.66
N ALA A 180 -29.04 -19.04 -5.08
CA ALA A 180 -28.42 -20.25 -5.56
C ALA A 180 -29.04 -20.61 -6.93
N ASN A 181 -28.24 -21.28 -7.76
CA ASN A 181 -28.56 -21.97 -9.02
C ASN A 181 -28.34 -21.16 -10.31
N GLY A 182 -27.07 -21.18 -10.73
CA GLY A 182 -26.63 -20.94 -12.09
C GLY A 182 -25.30 -21.64 -12.32
N GLU A 183 -25.29 -22.97 -12.39
CA GLU A 183 -24.13 -23.74 -12.86
C GLU A 183 -23.85 -23.40 -14.33
N SER A 184 -23.00 -22.40 -14.55
CA SER A 184 -22.22 -22.29 -15.77
C SER A 184 -21.12 -23.34 -15.71
N SER A 185 -21.38 -24.49 -16.34
CA SER A 185 -20.37 -25.48 -16.72
C SER A 185 -19.38 -24.86 -17.71
N GLY A 186 -18.49 -24.01 -17.19
CA GLY A 186 -17.24 -23.64 -17.82
C GLY A 186 -16.22 -24.65 -17.34
N THR A 187 -15.85 -25.58 -18.21
CA THR A 187 -14.60 -26.33 -18.03
C THR A 187 -13.47 -25.31 -17.98
N VAL A 188 -13.02 -24.96 -16.78
CA VAL A 188 -11.73 -24.29 -16.60
C VAL A 188 -10.70 -25.32 -17.03
N SER A 189 -10.33 -25.26 -18.32
CA SER A 189 -9.09 -25.85 -18.80
C SER A 189 -8.01 -25.44 -17.81
N ALA A 190 -7.19 -26.40 -17.37
CA ALA A 190 -6.06 -26.15 -16.50
C ALA A 190 -5.15 -25.12 -17.19
N GLY A 191 -5.41 -23.84 -16.95
CA GLY A 191 -4.57 -22.76 -17.43
C GLY A 191 -3.16 -23.04 -16.96
N ASN A 192 -2.19 -22.90 -17.86
CA ASN A 192 -0.79 -23.12 -17.53
C ASN A 192 -0.44 -22.29 -16.29
N PHE A 193 -0.28 -22.94 -15.14
CA PHE A 193 0.14 -22.27 -13.92
C PHE A 193 1.48 -21.59 -14.19
N ASN A 194 1.51 -20.27 -14.11
CA ASN A 194 2.73 -19.50 -14.17
C ASN A 194 2.94 -18.79 -12.83
N PHE A 195 4.04 -19.16 -12.17
CA PHE A 195 4.37 -18.63 -10.85
C PHE A 195 4.56 -17.10 -10.87
N ASN A 196 4.96 -16.52 -12.01
CA ASN A 196 5.25 -15.09 -12.15
C ASN A 196 4.03 -14.24 -12.57
N ASP A 197 2.83 -14.82 -12.68
CA ASP A 197 1.61 -14.05 -13.01
C ASP A 197 1.19 -13.12 -11.86
N GLN A 198 1.55 -13.47 -10.62
CA GLN A 198 1.32 -12.64 -9.44
C GLN A 198 2.66 -12.07 -8.95
N PRO A 199 2.81 -10.74 -8.87
CA PRO A 199 4.06 -10.13 -8.49
C PRO A 199 4.35 -10.31 -7.00
N PHE A 200 5.58 -10.00 -6.60
CA PHE A 200 5.98 -9.91 -5.21
C PHE A 200 5.81 -8.50 -4.68
N TRP A 201 5.40 -8.39 -3.42
CA TRP A 201 5.60 -7.19 -2.63
C TRP A 201 7.02 -7.24 -2.08
N GLY A 202 7.89 -6.32 -2.51
CA GLY A 202 9.28 -6.20 -2.10
C GLY A 202 9.48 -5.04 -1.12
N GLU A 203 9.99 -5.35 0.06
CA GLU A 203 10.35 -4.40 1.12
C GLU A 203 11.88 -4.31 1.16
N TYR A 204 12.44 -3.13 0.93
CA TYR A 204 13.87 -2.86 0.78
C TYR A 204 14.36 -2.04 1.97
N TYR A 205 15.28 -2.62 2.72
CA TYR A 205 15.77 -2.09 3.99
C TYR A 205 17.21 -1.62 3.81
N ASP A 206 17.47 -0.35 4.13
CA ASP A 206 18.83 0.16 4.31
C ASP A 206 19.30 -0.23 5.73
N ILE A 207 20.38 -0.99 5.82
CA ILE A 207 20.92 -1.45 7.11
C ILE A 207 21.98 -0.43 7.56
N PRO A 208 21.81 0.19 8.75
CA PRO A 208 22.75 1.18 9.23
C PRO A 208 24.18 0.63 9.30
N PRO A 209 25.20 1.45 8.92
CA PRO A 209 26.59 1.08 9.09
C PRO A 209 26.89 0.65 10.53
N GLY A 210 27.58 -0.48 10.70
CA GLY A 210 27.95 -1.03 12.01
C GLY A 210 26.89 -1.94 12.65
N ALA A 211 25.75 -2.18 12.00
CA ALA A 211 24.85 -3.26 12.39
C ALA A 211 25.55 -4.63 12.30
N SER A 212 25.12 -5.58 13.14
CA SER A 212 25.63 -6.95 13.09
C SER A 212 25.09 -7.71 11.88
N PHE A 213 25.96 -8.45 11.20
CA PHE A 213 25.60 -9.37 10.13
C PHE A 213 25.68 -10.85 10.60
N PRO A 214 24.76 -11.73 10.13
CA PRO A 214 23.65 -11.45 9.22
C PRO A 214 22.56 -10.59 9.90
N PRO A 215 21.87 -9.70 9.15
CA PRO A 215 20.94 -8.76 9.75
C PRO A 215 19.72 -9.50 10.29
N GLN A 216 19.16 -8.99 11.39
CA GLN A 216 17.76 -9.26 11.69
C GLN A 216 16.92 -8.21 10.99
N PHE A 217 15.79 -8.63 10.40
CA PHE A 217 14.79 -7.67 9.94
C PHE A 217 14.21 -6.99 11.18
N HIS A 218 14.75 -5.83 11.51
CA HIS A 218 14.13 -4.92 12.45
C HIS A 218 13.15 -4.04 11.69
N VAL A 219 12.18 -3.47 12.41
CA VAL A 219 11.14 -2.55 11.90
C VAL A 219 11.72 -1.19 11.46
N SER A 220 12.96 -1.15 10.99
CA SER A 220 13.60 0.00 10.37
C SER A 220 12.86 0.42 9.09
N TRP A 221 13.01 1.71 8.77
CA TRP A 221 12.50 2.28 7.51
C TRP A 221 12.88 1.39 6.33
N HIS A 222 11.88 1.10 5.52
CA HIS A 222 12.05 0.38 4.27
C HIS A 222 11.28 1.12 3.20
N LEU A 223 11.86 1.14 2.00
CA LEU A 223 11.14 1.49 0.80
C LEU A 223 10.45 0.24 0.28
N ALA A 224 9.27 0.38 -0.29
CA ALA A 224 8.55 -0.78 -0.79
C ALA A 224 8.11 -0.57 -2.24
N ARG A 225 8.26 -1.63 -3.04
CA ARG A 225 7.81 -1.66 -4.43
C ARG A 225 7.28 -3.05 -4.78
N VAL A 226 6.54 -3.12 -5.89
CA VAL A 226 6.13 -4.40 -6.46
C VAL A 226 7.21 -4.87 -7.44
N ASP A 227 7.62 -6.12 -7.31
CA ASP A 227 8.60 -6.76 -8.18
C ASP A 227 7.90 -7.91 -8.94
N GLN A 228 7.79 -7.78 -10.28
CA GLN A 228 7.10 -8.80 -11.10
C GLN A 228 7.73 -10.20 -10.94
N GLU A 229 9.06 -10.21 -10.86
CA GLU A 229 9.87 -11.38 -10.61
C GLU A 229 11.04 -11.01 -9.70
N ILE A 230 11.62 -12.02 -9.04
CA ILE A 230 12.90 -11.87 -8.35
C ILE A 230 13.98 -12.34 -9.33
N ASN A 231 14.49 -11.41 -10.13
CA ASN A 231 15.53 -11.65 -11.13
C ASN A 231 16.49 -10.45 -11.20
N PHE A 232 17.13 -10.16 -10.08
CA PHE A 232 17.96 -8.99 -9.89
C PHE A 232 19.44 -9.33 -9.98
N ASP A 233 20.15 -8.51 -10.76
CA ASP A 233 21.61 -8.46 -10.80
C ASP A 233 22.00 -6.98 -10.67
N TRP A 234 22.20 -6.53 -9.44
CA TRP A 234 22.51 -5.13 -9.16
C TRP A 234 23.99 -4.83 -9.40
N GLY A 235 24.85 -5.85 -9.46
CA GLY A 235 26.29 -5.67 -9.45
C GLY A 235 26.70 -4.88 -8.21
N LEU A 236 27.37 -3.75 -8.41
CA LEU A 236 27.79 -2.84 -7.33
C LEU A 236 26.81 -1.66 -7.10
N ASN A 237 25.62 -1.71 -7.69
CA ASN A 237 24.64 -0.63 -7.58
C ASN A 237 23.64 -0.86 -6.45
N ALA A 238 23.01 0.22 -5.99
CA ALA A 238 21.89 0.16 -5.06
C ALA A 238 20.65 -0.49 -5.70
N PRO A 239 19.83 -1.21 -4.91
CA PRO A 239 18.62 -1.86 -5.41
C PRO A 239 17.49 -0.87 -5.73
N LEU A 240 17.53 0.29 -5.08
CA LEU A 240 16.58 1.39 -5.20
C LEU A 240 17.23 2.69 -4.69
N ALA A 241 16.82 3.84 -5.24
CA ALA A 241 17.22 5.13 -4.69
C ALA A 241 16.76 5.27 -3.23
N GLY A 242 17.66 5.69 -2.34
CA GLY A 242 17.39 5.76 -0.90
C GLY A 242 17.81 4.51 -0.11
N VAL A 243 18.30 3.47 -0.78
CA VAL A 243 18.94 2.30 -0.15
C VAL A 243 20.41 2.28 -0.55
N GLY A 244 21.31 1.93 0.37
CA GLY A 244 22.73 1.75 0.09
C GLY A 244 23.02 0.64 -0.93
N ALA A 245 24.16 0.74 -1.62
CA ALA A 245 24.66 -0.34 -2.49
C ALA A 245 25.17 -1.54 -1.69
N ASP A 246 25.68 -1.28 -0.49
CA ASP A 246 26.08 -2.26 0.51
C ASP A 246 25.14 -2.17 1.71
N ASN A 247 25.20 -3.18 2.58
CA ASN A 247 24.43 -3.23 3.82
C ASN A 247 22.93 -3.01 3.58
N PHE A 248 22.32 -3.87 2.78
CA PHE A 248 20.87 -3.81 2.57
C PHE A 248 20.23 -5.18 2.67
N ALA A 249 18.94 -5.20 3.00
CA ALA A 249 18.12 -6.40 2.97
C ALA A 249 16.87 -6.19 2.11
N VAL A 250 16.34 -7.29 1.60
CA VAL A 250 15.06 -7.29 0.89
C VAL A 250 14.20 -8.42 1.41
N ARG A 251 12.93 -8.13 1.68
CA ARG A 251 11.90 -9.13 1.95
C ARG A 251 10.87 -9.09 0.84
N TRP A 252 10.71 -10.20 0.13
CA TRP A 252 9.65 -10.38 -0.85
C TRP A 252 8.55 -11.27 -0.28
N SER A 253 7.30 -10.88 -0.49
CA SER A 253 6.15 -11.68 -0.10
C SER A 253 5.05 -11.69 -1.15
N LYS A 254 4.37 -12.83 -1.30
CA LYS A 254 3.11 -12.95 -2.06
C LYS A 254 2.31 -14.15 -1.58
N SER A 255 1.05 -14.24 -1.99
CA SER A 255 0.23 -15.45 -1.81
C SER A 255 -0.33 -15.84 -3.16
N ILE A 256 -0.10 -17.09 -3.57
CA ILE A 256 -0.50 -17.58 -4.89
C ILE A 256 -1.09 -18.98 -4.78
N TYR A 257 -2.08 -19.29 -5.62
CA TYR A 257 -2.63 -20.63 -5.76
C TYR A 257 -1.64 -21.55 -6.46
N PHE A 258 -1.21 -22.62 -5.78
CA PHE A 258 -0.45 -23.70 -6.40
C PHE A 258 -1.36 -24.88 -6.69
N PRO A 259 -1.55 -25.29 -7.96
CA PRO A 259 -2.18 -26.57 -8.27
C PRO A 259 -1.47 -27.72 -7.55
N ALA A 260 -2.17 -28.83 -7.33
CA ALA A 260 -1.56 -30.01 -6.73
C ALA A 260 -0.32 -30.47 -7.53
N GLY A 261 0.73 -30.86 -6.82
CA GLY A 261 2.00 -31.29 -7.40
C GLY A 261 3.21 -30.90 -6.57
N THR A 262 4.38 -31.29 -7.06
CA THR A 262 5.67 -30.95 -6.44
C THR A 262 6.33 -29.83 -7.24
N TYR A 263 6.80 -28.81 -6.54
CA TYR A 263 7.49 -27.65 -7.11
C TYR A 263 8.89 -27.58 -6.53
N THR A 264 9.90 -27.36 -7.37
CA THR A 264 11.26 -27.08 -6.92
C THR A 264 11.47 -25.58 -6.95
N PHE A 265 11.74 -25.00 -5.78
CA PHE A 265 12.24 -23.64 -5.63
C PHE A 265 13.75 -23.68 -5.74
N SER A 266 14.33 -22.82 -6.58
CA SER A 266 15.77 -22.60 -6.71
C SER A 266 16.06 -21.12 -6.54
N PHE A 267 16.90 -20.78 -5.57
CA PHE A 267 17.30 -19.40 -5.31
C PHE A 267 18.81 -19.26 -5.46
N THR A 268 19.22 -18.30 -6.29
CA THR A 268 20.61 -17.88 -6.46
C THR A 268 20.80 -16.52 -5.80
N GLY A 269 21.75 -16.42 -4.88
CA GLY A 269 22.01 -15.18 -4.15
C GLY A 269 23.47 -14.98 -3.77
N LYS A 270 23.82 -13.71 -3.57
CA LYS A 270 25.03 -13.22 -2.91
C LYS A 270 24.65 -11.96 -2.12
N ASP A 271 24.51 -11.96 -0.81
CA ASP A 271 25.01 -12.92 0.17
C ASP A 271 23.94 -13.92 0.65
N GLY A 272 23.34 -13.66 1.82
CA GLY A 272 22.47 -14.62 2.50
C GLY A 272 21.00 -14.51 2.09
N PHE A 273 20.30 -15.64 2.12
CA PHE A 273 18.89 -15.72 1.76
C PHE A 273 18.14 -16.85 2.45
N ARG A 274 16.82 -16.70 2.54
CA ARG A 274 15.88 -17.66 3.10
C ARG A 274 14.59 -17.70 2.29
N VAL A 275 13.97 -18.87 2.18
CA VAL A 275 12.71 -19.07 1.44
C VAL A 275 11.72 -19.85 2.29
N TRP A 276 10.49 -19.34 2.38
CA TRP A 276 9.38 -19.98 3.06
C TRP A 276 8.20 -20.20 2.12
N THR A 277 7.49 -21.31 2.35
CA THR A 277 6.17 -21.62 1.79
C THR A 277 5.20 -21.88 2.94
N GLY A 278 4.19 -21.02 3.12
CA GLY A 278 3.44 -20.94 4.37
C GLY A 278 4.37 -20.62 5.53
N ASP A 279 4.27 -21.40 6.61
CA ASP A 279 5.14 -21.25 7.79
C ASP A 279 6.43 -22.09 7.71
N LYS A 280 6.60 -22.87 6.63
CA LYS A 280 7.75 -23.78 6.48
C LYS A 280 8.93 -23.08 5.81
N LEU A 281 10.06 -22.99 6.52
CA LEU A 281 11.36 -22.61 5.97
C LEU A 281 11.90 -23.76 5.12
N ILE A 282 12.01 -23.56 3.81
CA ILE A 282 12.47 -24.59 2.86
C ILE A 282 13.92 -24.38 2.39
N ILE A 283 14.44 -23.15 2.43
CA ILE A 283 15.86 -22.84 2.18
C ILE A 283 16.32 -21.91 3.29
N ASP A 284 17.40 -22.30 4.00
CA ASP A 284 18.01 -21.48 5.05
C ASP A 284 19.51 -21.30 4.84
N LYS A 285 19.88 -20.14 4.29
CA LYS A 285 21.27 -19.73 4.00
C LYS A 285 21.50 -18.30 4.43
N TRP A 286 21.20 -18.01 5.70
CA TRP A 286 21.34 -16.68 6.30
C TRP A 286 22.76 -16.39 6.77
N LEU A 287 23.73 -16.36 5.85
CA LEU A 287 25.17 -16.20 6.13
C LEU A 287 25.92 -15.55 4.95
N ASP A 288 27.04 -14.88 5.22
CA ASP A 288 27.89 -14.25 4.21
C ASP A 288 28.49 -15.32 3.29
N GLN A 289 28.26 -15.23 1.99
CA GLN A 289 28.68 -16.27 1.05
C GLN A 289 28.89 -15.71 -0.36
N ALA A 290 29.77 -16.37 -1.12
CA ALA A 290 29.84 -16.15 -2.56
C ALA A 290 28.52 -16.54 -3.24
N GLU A 291 28.33 -16.05 -4.48
CA GLU A 291 27.16 -16.39 -5.29
C GLU A 291 26.94 -17.90 -5.33
N SER A 292 25.82 -18.33 -4.77
CA SER A 292 25.48 -19.73 -4.58
C SER A 292 24.02 -19.97 -4.90
N THR A 293 23.72 -21.16 -5.43
CA THR A 293 22.35 -21.61 -5.72
C THR A 293 21.97 -22.73 -4.78
N TYR A 294 20.80 -22.61 -4.14
CA TYR A 294 20.21 -23.69 -3.34
C TYR A 294 18.79 -23.96 -3.80
N SER A 295 18.39 -25.23 -3.72
CA SER A 295 17.06 -25.68 -4.14
C SER A 295 16.38 -26.51 -3.07
N ALA A 296 15.05 -26.41 -3.01
CA ALA A 296 14.21 -27.22 -2.13
C ALA A 296 12.86 -27.51 -2.77
N ASP A 297 12.26 -28.64 -2.38
CA ASP A 297 10.95 -29.06 -2.89
C ASP A 297 9.82 -28.60 -1.95
N PHE A 298 8.73 -28.14 -2.57
CA PHE A 298 7.46 -27.81 -1.97
C PHE A 298 6.36 -28.66 -2.59
N VAL A 299 5.60 -29.38 -1.76
CA VAL A 299 4.47 -30.19 -2.21
C VAL A 299 3.18 -29.43 -1.92
N SER A 300 2.45 -29.06 -2.97
CA SER A 300 1.12 -28.45 -2.87
C SER A 300 0.03 -29.49 -2.99
N SER A 301 -1.01 -29.37 -2.17
CA SER A 301 -2.26 -30.12 -2.27
C SER A 301 -3.32 -29.42 -3.13
N GLY A 302 -2.98 -28.32 -3.82
CA GLY A 302 -3.95 -27.54 -4.59
C GLY A 302 -4.54 -26.38 -3.77
N SER A 303 -3.69 -25.55 -3.16
CA SER A 303 -4.10 -24.48 -2.24
C SER A 303 -3.39 -23.15 -2.50
N ILE A 304 -3.98 -22.06 -1.99
CA ILE A 304 -3.28 -20.78 -1.87
C ILE A 304 -2.17 -20.93 -0.83
N SER A 305 -0.93 -20.68 -1.23
CA SER A 305 0.23 -20.78 -0.38
C SER A 305 0.92 -19.41 -0.26
N PRO A 306 1.13 -18.90 0.96
CA PRO A 306 2.01 -17.76 1.20
C PRO A 306 3.44 -18.11 0.79
N ILE A 307 4.13 -17.18 0.16
CA ILE A 307 5.55 -17.24 -0.16
C ILE A 307 6.21 -16.04 0.50
N LYS A 308 7.27 -16.30 1.27
CA LYS A 308 8.16 -15.26 1.79
C LYS A 308 9.57 -15.60 1.39
N ILE A 309 10.32 -14.59 0.97
CA ILE A 309 11.75 -14.69 0.68
C ILE A 309 12.43 -13.53 1.37
N GLU A 310 13.54 -13.82 2.03
CA GLU A 310 14.40 -12.82 2.62
C GLU A 310 15.78 -12.94 2.00
N TYR A 311 16.42 -11.80 1.77
CA TYR A 311 17.76 -11.69 1.19
C TYR A 311 18.50 -10.53 1.83
N TYR A 312 19.83 -10.61 1.92
CA TYR A 312 20.66 -9.45 2.21
C TYR A 312 21.95 -9.45 1.38
N ASN A 313 22.49 -8.25 1.21
CA ASN A 313 23.85 -7.99 0.75
C ASN A 313 24.61 -7.28 1.86
N HIS A 314 25.72 -7.86 2.30
CA HIS A 314 26.61 -7.23 3.27
C HIS A 314 27.54 -6.27 2.53
N ILE A 315 28.37 -6.77 1.62
CA ILE A 315 29.34 -5.97 0.86
C ILE A 315 29.56 -6.47 -0.57
N GLY A 316 29.75 -5.51 -1.48
CA GLY A 316 30.17 -5.76 -2.85
C GLY A 316 29.00 -6.13 -3.76
N GLN A 317 29.19 -7.18 -4.57
CA GLN A 317 28.23 -7.51 -5.62
C GLN A 317 26.96 -8.13 -5.06
N ALA A 318 25.82 -7.56 -5.44
CA ALA A 318 24.50 -8.03 -5.02
C ALA A 318 23.74 -8.69 -6.18
N LYS A 319 23.19 -9.88 -5.92
CA LYS A 319 22.36 -10.64 -6.88
C LYS A 319 21.31 -11.46 -6.14
N ALA A 320 20.09 -11.50 -6.67
CA ALA A 320 18.98 -12.30 -6.15
C ALA A 320 18.11 -12.81 -7.31
N LYS A 321 18.08 -14.13 -7.53
CA LYS A 321 17.29 -14.75 -8.60
C LYS A 321 16.51 -15.95 -8.08
N LEU A 322 15.22 -16.00 -8.38
CA LEU A 322 14.33 -17.11 -8.05
C LEU A 322 13.86 -17.81 -9.33
N SER A 323 13.89 -19.14 -9.31
CA SER A 323 13.22 -19.99 -10.29
C SER A 323 12.34 -20.99 -9.56
N VAL A 324 11.12 -21.20 -10.07
CA VAL A 324 10.19 -22.20 -9.55
C VAL A 324 9.71 -23.07 -10.70
N THR A 325 9.95 -24.37 -10.63
CA THR A 325 9.54 -25.33 -11.67
C THR A 325 8.62 -26.40 -11.06
N LYS A 326 7.56 -26.74 -11.79
CA LYS A 326 6.72 -27.90 -11.45
C LYS A 326 7.39 -29.17 -11.97
N ARG A 327 7.45 -30.21 -11.14
CA ARG A 327 7.92 -31.55 -11.54
C ARG A 327 6.83 -32.39 -12.16
#